data_AF-A0A2W5TW25-F1
#
_entry.id   AF-A0A2W5TW25-F1
#
_cell.length_a   1.000
_cell.length_b   1.000
_cell.length_c   1.000
_cell.angle_alpha   90.00
_cell.angle_beta   90.00
_cell.angle_gamma   90.00
#
_symmetry.space_group_name_H-M   'P 1'
#
loop_
_entity.id
_entity.type
_entity.pdbx_description
1 polymer ?
#
loop_
_entity_poly.entity_id
_entity_poly.type
_entity_poly.pdbx_seq_one_letter_code
_entity_poly.pdbx_strand_id
1 'polypeptide(L)'
;MKLDPEELQRLLSRGGWGLDDAQARQKESPATFKLPSPKVLAKLRPGHSVRLIFKVLDLADMVRDQLEPYSGRGQPQLVVQHERMWLWLECEDGDALIGVLMNTPASTHSRLLPGARVRFTKADVIDVDLEPPVDMKAELEAMEAMGFPVLDADVALQAEDPKRLPTLSDAQFAICKEKKVKPQRPWAFARALVGGSLQPDVWPVYGVRSQPRPDHGDCGWTFWTGDSDMSRAAKKSKFEIIEVQGLGARCPAAVPYLALPPGWAFVLGPDGYADVYENE
;
A
#
# COMPACT_ATOMS: atom_id res chain seq x y z
N MET A 1 6.85 14.70 -10.03
CA MET A 1 7.54 14.61 -11.34
C MET A 1 6.61 13.91 -12.31
N LYS A 2 6.37 14.42 -13.52
CA LYS A 2 5.51 13.71 -14.49
C LYS A 2 6.20 12.41 -14.89
N LEU A 3 5.46 11.32 -14.83
CA LEU A 3 5.94 10.01 -15.26
C LEU A 3 6.27 10.04 -16.75
N ASP A 4 7.41 9.48 -17.12
CA ASP A 4 7.79 9.27 -18.52
C ASP A 4 6.74 8.38 -19.22
N PRO A 5 6.13 8.83 -20.34
CA PRO A 5 5.14 8.04 -21.06
C PRO A 5 5.62 6.66 -21.50
N GLU A 6 6.90 6.50 -21.85
CA GLU A 6 7.45 5.21 -22.26
C GLU A 6 7.51 4.24 -21.07
N GLU A 7 8.01 4.71 -19.92
CA GLU A 7 8.00 3.93 -18.68
C GLU A 7 6.58 3.56 -18.22
N LEU A 8 5.63 4.50 -18.30
CA LEU A 8 4.23 4.22 -17.99
C LEU A 8 3.69 3.08 -18.88
N GLN A 9 3.88 3.18 -20.19
CA GLN A 9 3.39 2.18 -21.12
C GLN A 9 4.07 0.81 -20.90
N ARG A 10 5.37 0.81 -20.57
CA ARG A 10 6.13 -0.40 -20.25
C ARG A 10 5.62 -1.08 -18.98
N LEU A 11 5.28 -0.32 -17.94
CA LEU A 11 4.71 -0.88 -16.71
C LEU A 11 3.29 -1.37 -16.94
N LEU A 12 2.44 -0.59 -17.61
CA LEU A 12 1.07 -0.99 -17.93
C LEU A 12 1.01 -2.29 -18.73
N SER A 13 1.91 -2.50 -19.70
CA SER A 13 1.95 -3.75 -20.47
C SER A 13 2.40 -4.97 -19.65
N ARG A 14 2.87 -4.77 -18.42
CA ARG A 14 3.40 -5.78 -17.50
C ARG A 14 2.69 -5.77 -16.15
N GLY A 15 1.37 -5.57 -16.16
CA GLY A 15 0.56 -5.59 -14.94
C GLY A 15 0.75 -4.40 -14.01
N GLY A 16 1.31 -3.29 -14.50
CA GLY A 16 1.51 -2.08 -13.72
C GLY A 16 2.72 -2.13 -12.80
N TRP A 17 3.67 -3.03 -13.03
CA TRP A 17 4.89 -3.11 -12.21
C TRP A 17 6.11 -3.63 -12.98
N GLY A 18 7.28 -3.52 -12.34
CA GLY A 18 8.53 -4.12 -12.77
C GLY A 18 9.58 -4.07 -11.67
N LEU A 19 10.70 -4.75 -11.85
CA LEU A 19 11.84 -4.62 -10.95
C LEU A 19 12.59 -3.32 -11.24
N ASP A 20 13.14 -2.75 -10.18
CA ASP A 20 14.02 -1.59 -10.26
C ASP A 20 15.49 -1.99 -10.30
N ASP A 21 16.34 -1.12 -10.85
CA ASP A 21 17.78 -1.38 -10.90
C ASP A 21 18.42 -1.10 -9.53
N ALA A 22 18.50 -2.17 -8.73
CA ALA A 22 19.11 -2.14 -7.41
C ALA A 22 20.55 -1.64 -7.41
N GLN A 23 21.32 -1.97 -8.47
CA GLN A 23 22.73 -1.61 -8.58
C GLN A 23 22.88 -0.12 -8.88
N ALA A 24 22.13 0.39 -9.86
CA ALA A 24 22.11 1.82 -10.19
C ALA A 24 21.65 2.64 -8.99
N ARG A 25 20.57 2.22 -8.31
CA ARG A 25 20.05 2.93 -7.13
C ARG A 25 21.04 2.96 -5.97
N GLN A 26 21.74 1.86 -5.69
CA GLN A 26 22.76 1.85 -4.64
C GLN A 26 23.92 2.78 -4.99
N LYS A 27 24.33 2.85 -6.26
CA LYS A 27 25.37 3.76 -6.72
C LYS A 27 24.97 5.23 -6.56
N GLU A 28 23.72 5.57 -6.87
CA GLU A 28 23.18 6.92 -6.71
C GLU A 28 22.98 7.32 -5.24
N SER A 29 22.65 6.35 -4.38
CA SER A 29 22.27 6.60 -2.98
C SER A 29 22.85 5.55 -2.02
N PRO A 30 24.19 5.47 -1.87
CA PRO A 30 24.87 4.37 -1.18
C PRO A 30 24.58 4.30 0.33
N ALA A 31 24.07 5.38 0.92
CA ALA A 31 23.68 5.43 2.32
C ALA A 31 22.30 4.79 2.60
N THR A 32 21.49 4.51 1.57
CA THR A 32 20.07 4.12 1.75
C THR A 32 19.86 2.62 1.96
N PHE A 33 20.82 1.79 1.54
CA PHE A 33 20.91 0.35 1.80
C PHE A 33 22.29 -0.18 1.35
N LYS A 34 22.64 -1.39 1.80
CA LYS A 34 23.84 -2.11 1.36
C LYS A 34 23.41 -3.33 0.55
N LEU A 35 24.06 -3.54 -0.59
CA LEU A 35 23.83 -4.73 -1.39
C LEU A 35 24.49 -5.96 -0.73
N PRO A 36 23.84 -7.13 -0.74
CA PRO A 36 24.45 -8.37 -0.27
C PRO A 36 25.72 -8.70 -1.07
N SER A 37 26.76 -9.18 -0.39
CA SER A 37 27.99 -9.60 -1.07
C SER A 37 27.77 -10.85 -1.93
N PRO A 38 28.60 -11.10 -2.97
CA PRO A 38 28.53 -12.35 -3.74
C PRO A 38 28.64 -13.62 -2.87
N LYS A 39 29.41 -13.58 -1.78
CA LYS A 39 29.53 -14.69 -0.81
C LYS A 39 28.24 -14.98 -0.05
N VAL A 40 27.43 -13.94 0.17
CA VAL A 40 26.11 -14.06 0.81
C VAL A 40 25.10 -14.60 -0.19
N LEU A 41 25.06 -14.05 -1.41
CA LEU A 41 24.17 -14.50 -2.48
C LEU A 41 24.43 -15.94 -2.93
N ALA A 42 25.68 -16.42 -2.83
CA ALA A 42 26.03 -17.81 -3.11
C ALA A 42 25.44 -18.84 -2.11
N LYS A 43 24.90 -18.38 -0.96
CA LYS A 43 24.26 -19.24 0.05
C LYS A 43 22.74 -19.36 -0.12
N LEU A 44 22.17 -18.64 -1.08
CA LEU A 44 20.74 -18.70 -1.35
C LEU A 44 20.32 -20.12 -1.74
N ARG A 45 19.18 -20.55 -1.22
CA ARG A 45 18.53 -21.84 -1.50
C ARG A 45 17.02 -21.66 -1.29
N PRO A 46 16.19 -22.55 -1.87
CA PRO A 46 14.76 -22.56 -1.63
C PRO A 46 14.41 -22.43 -0.14
N GLY A 47 13.40 -21.62 0.16
CA GLY A 47 12.95 -21.30 1.52
C GLY A 47 13.67 -20.14 2.21
N HIS A 48 14.79 -19.61 1.66
CA HIS A 48 15.34 -18.34 2.15
C HIS A 48 14.49 -17.16 1.66
N SER A 49 14.54 -16.04 2.39
CA SER A 49 13.86 -14.83 1.96
C SER A 49 14.83 -13.86 1.31
N VAL A 50 14.38 -13.19 0.25
CA VAL A 50 15.12 -12.11 -0.41
C VAL A 50 14.24 -10.88 -0.51
N ARG A 51 14.85 -9.69 -0.49
CA ARG A 51 14.14 -8.44 -0.71
C ARG A 51 14.57 -7.82 -2.02
N LEU A 52 13.60 -7.35 -2.80
CA LEU A 52 13.80 -6.64 -4.07
C LEU A 52 13.21 -5.23 -3.98
N ILE A 53 13.50 -4.40 -4.99
CA ILE A 53 12.83 -3.10 -5.19
C ILE A 53 11.93 -3.22 -6.41
N PHE A 54 10.65 -2.91 -6.22
CA PHE A 54 9.64 -2.93 -7.27
C PHE A 54 9.27 -1.51 -7.64
N LYS A 55 9.24 -1.23 -8.94
CA LYS A 55 8.50 -0.11 -9.53
C LYS A 55 7.06 -0.55 -9.69
N VAL A 56 6.12 0.20 -9.13
CA VAL A 56 4.68 -0.11 -9.17
C VAL A 56 3.90 1.13 -9.53
N LEU A 57 2.83 0.99 -10.32
CA LEU A 57 1.91 2.07 -10.61
C LEU A 57 0.92 2.22 -9.47
N ASP A 58 0.75 3.46 -9.02
CA ASP A 58 -0.19 3.83 -7.99
C ASP A 58 -1.00 5.05 -8.43
N LEU A 59 -2.16 5.23 -7.80
CA LEU A 59 -2.92 6.47 -7.93
C LEU A 59 -2.09 7.62 -7.34
N ALA A 60 -2.09 8.75 -8.03
CA ALA A 60 -1.47 9.98 -7.54
C ALA A 60 -2.11 10.40 -6.21
N ASP A 61 -1.29 10.94 -5.32
CA ASP A 61 -1.70 11.44 -4.03
C ASP A 61 -1.22 12.88 -3.84
N MET A 62 -2.10 13.74 -3.33
CA MET A 62 -1.79 15.17 -3.16
C MET A 62 -0.63 15.41 -2.19
N VAL A 63 -0.49 14.59 -1.15
CA VAL A 63 0.56 14.73 -0.14
C VAL A 63 1.92 14.35 -0.70
N ARG A 64 1.98 13.20 -1.36
CA ARG A 64 3.23 12.63 -1.87
C ARG A 64 3.67 13.25 -3.19
N ASP A 65 2.75 13.36 -4.14
CA ASP A 65 3.05 13.69 -5.54
C ASP A 65 2.71 15.13 -5.92
N GLN A 66 1.97 15.83 -5.05
CA GLN A 66 1.38 17.15 -5.33
C GLN A 66 0.51 17.13 -6.59
N LEU A 67 -0.21 16.03 -6.80
CA LEU A 67 -1.08 15.80 -7.93
C LEU A 67 -2.41 15.23 -7.45
N GLU A 68 -3.51 15.75 -8.02
CA GLU A 68 -4.84 15.23 -7.76
C GLU A 68 -4.94 13.77 -8.22
N PRO A 69 -5.60 12.87 -7.46
CA PRO A 69 -5.75 11.46 -7.86
C PRO A 69 -6.48 11.30 -9.20
N TYR A 70 -7.32 12.26 -9.56
CA TYR A 70 -8.08 12.26 -10.80
C TYR A 70 -7.86 13.55 -11.58
N SER A 71 -7.76 13.44 -12.90
CA SER A 71 -7.72 14.60 -13.79
C SER A 71 -9.06 15.34 -13.78
N GLY A 72 -9.12 16.55 -14.37
CA GLY A 72 -10.39 17.28 -14.55
C GLY A 72 -11.45 16.54 -15.39
N ARG A 73 -11.05 15.49 -16.12
CA ARG A 73 -11.97 14.56 -16.83
C ARG A 73 -12.36 13.34 -16.00
N GLY A 74 -11.89 13.28 -14.75
CA GLY A 74 -12.18 12.20 -13.81
C GLY A 74 -11.44 10.89 -14.08
N GLN A 75 -10.38 10.90 -14.89
CA GLN A 75 -9.53 9.72 -15.13
C GLN A 75 -8.44 9.61 -14.07
N PRO A 76 -8.09 8.39 -13.60
CA PRO A 76 -6.96 8.19 -12.68
C PRO A 76 -5.69 8.85 -13.21
N GLN A 77 -4.97 9.56 -12.35
CA GLN A 77 -3.62 10.01 -12.61
C GLN A 77 -2.66 9.02 -11.95
N LEU A 78 -1.84 8.36 -12.75
CA LEU A 78 -0.93 7.32 -12.27
C LEU A 78 0.49 7.88 -12.09
N VAL A 79 1.15 7.40 -11.06
CA VAL A 79 2.56 7.68 -10.76
C VAL A 79 3.30 6.38 -10.49
N VAL A 80 4.63 6.40 -10.61
CA VAL A 80 5.47 5.27 -10.22
C VAL A 80 5.91 5.44 -8.77
N GLN A 81 5.69 4.39 -8.00
CA GLN A 81 6.19 4.22 -6.64
C GLN A 81 7.26 3.13 -6.61
N HIS A 82 8.08 3.18 -5.57
CA HIS A 82 9.08 2.16 -5.30
C HIS A 82 8.77 1.48 -3.97
N GLU A 83 8.54 0.18 -4.03
CA GLU A 83 8.27 -0.63 -2.84
C GLU A 83 9.38 -1.66 -2.63
N ARG A 84 9.85 -1.79 -1.39
CA ARG A 84 10.82 -2.83 -1.01
C ARG A 84 10.05 -3.99 -0.44
N MET A 85 10.03 -5.12 -1.15
CA MET A 85 9.20 -6.26 -0.78
C MET A 85 10.02 -7.54 -0.71
N TRP A 86 9.65 -8.38 0.25
CA TRP A 86 10.19 -9.68 0.53
C TRP A 86 9.50 -10.76 -0.30
N LEU A 87 10.30 -11.74 -0.72
CA LEU A 87 9.87 -12.93 -1.39
C LEU A 87 10.55 -14.12 -0.73
N TRP A 88 9.83 -15.23 -0.63
CA TRP A 88 10.47 -16.52 -0.42
C TRP A 88 11.07 -17.00 -1.73
N LEU A 89 12.32 -17.43 -1.70
CA LEU A 89 12.96 -18.07 -2.84
C LEU A 89 12.35 -19.46 -3.03
N GLU A 90 11.72 -19.70 -4.18
CA GLU A 90 11.07 -20.97 -4.49
C GLU A 90 12.06 -21.91 -5.19
N CYS A 91 12.72 -21.44 -6.26
CA CYS A 91 13.68 -22.24 -7.02
C CYS A 91 14.66 -21.38 -7.83
N GLU A 92 15.69 -22.02 -8.36
CA GLU A 92 16.57 -21.46 -9.40
C GLU A 92 16.12 -21.99 -10.77
N ASP A 93 16.13 -21.14 -11.80
CA ASP A 93 15.85 -21.47 -13.19
C ASP A 93 16.92 -20.86 -14.10
N GLY A 94 17.98 -21.64 -14.36
CA GLY A 94 19.17 -21.16 -15.07
C GLY A 94 19.86 -20.04 -14.28
N ASP A 95 20.09 -18.90 -14.94
CA ASP A 95 20.67 -17.70 -14.31
C ASP A 95 19.63 -16.87 -13.52
N ALA A 96 18.36 -17.25 -13.56
CA ALA A 96 17.28 -16.57 -12.86
C ALA A 96 16.90 -17.31 -11.57
N LEU A 97 16.27 -16.55 -10.69
CA LEU A 97 15.64 -17.01 -9.45
C LEU A 97 14.14 -16.77 -9.57
N ILE A 98 13.35 -17.69 -9.03
CA ILE A 98 11.90 -17.53 -8.89
C ILE A 98 11.59 -17.42 -7.40
N GLY A 99 10.86 -16.37 -7.04
CA GLY A 99 10.40 -16.17 -5.67
C GLY A 99 8.91 -15.86 -5.61
N VAL A 100 8.30 -16.15 -4.47
CA VAL A 100 6.89 -15.92 -4.20
C VAL A 100 6.77 -14.70 -3.30
N LEU A 101 6.00 -13.69 -3.75
CA LEU A 101 5.84 -12.43 -3.03
C LEU A 101 5.13 -12.64 -1.69
N MET A 102 5.75 -12.18 -0.60
CA MET A 102 5.20 -12.27 0.75
C MET A 102 4.36 -11.05 1.13
N ASN A 103 4.74 -9.86 0.64
CA ASN A 103 4.08 -8.61 1.00
C ASN A 103 2.79 -8.38 0.22
N THR A 104 1.83 -7.73 0.86
CA THR A 104 0.71 -7.05 0.18
C THR A 104 1.21 -5.71 -0.34
N PRO A 105 1.28 -5.50 -1.67
CA PRO A 105 1.73 -4.23 -2.21
C PRO A 105 0.81 -3.10 -1.78
N ALA A 106 1.39 -1.94 -1.46
CA ALA A 106 0.61 -0.77 -1.14
C ALA A 106 -0.03 -0.16 -2.39
N SER A 107 0.58 -0.32 -3.57
CA SER A 107 0.09 0.23 -4.84
C SER A 107 -1.31 -0.24 -5.24
N THR A 108 -2.06 0.63 -5.91
CA THR A 108 -3.45 0.35 -6.31
C THR A 108 -3.63 -0.01 -7.77
N HIS A 109 -2.65 0.28 -8.63
CA HIS A 109 -2.72 0.09 -10.08
C HIS A 109 -1.67 -0.90 -10.54
N SER A 110 -1.54 -1.98 -9.78
CA SER A 110 -0.69 -3.13 -10.10
C SER A 110 -1.49 -4.42 -9.93
N ARG A 111 -1.14 -5.44 -10.72
CA ARG A 111 -1.61 -6.83 -10.58
C ARG A 111 -0.74 -7.66 -9.66
N LEU A 112 0.32 -7.05 -9.12
CA LEU A 112 1.16 -7.70 -8.13
C LEU A 112 0.35 -7.91 -6.83
N LEU A 113 0.33 -9.13 -6.33
CA LEU A 113 -0.41 -9.56 -5.13
C LEU A 113 0.47 -10.52 -4.32
N PRO A 114 0.23 -10.67 -3.00
CA PRO A 114 0.82 -11.76 -2.25
C PRO A 114 0.59 -13.10 -2.97
N GLY A 115 1.61 -13.94 -3.01
CA GLY A 115 1.56 -15.24 -3.70
C GLY A 115 1.97 -15.17 -5.18
N ALA A 116 2.19 -13.97 -5.73
CA ALA A 116 2.69 -13.83 -7.10
C ALA A 116 4.12 -14.36 -7.23
N ARG A 117 4.35 -15.24 -8.21
CA ARG A 117 5.69 -15.64 -8.64
C ARG A 117 6.37 -14.50 -9.40
N VAL A 118 7.59 -14.18 -8.99
CA VAL A 118 8.43 -13.15 -9.59
C VAL A 118 9.74 -13.77 -10.03
N ARG A 119 10.10 -13.53 -11.29
CA ARG A 119 11.40 -13.88 -11.84
C ARG A 119 12.38 -12.73 -11.68
N PHE A 120 13.56 -13.00 -11.12
CA PHE A 120 14.61 -12.01 -10.87
C PHE A 120 16.00 -12.65 -10.97
N THR A 121 17.05 -11.86 -10.80
CA THR A 121 18.45 -12.29 -10.79
C THR A 121 19.10 -11.93 -9.45
N LYS A 122 20.28 -12.51 -9.17
CA LYS A 122 21.07 -12.15 -7.98
C LYS A 122 21.45 -10.65 -7.94
N ALA A 123 21.47 -9.97 -9.07
CA ALA A 123 21.76 -8.54 -9.14
C ALA A 123 20.60 -7.65 -8.64
N ASP A 124 19.37 -8.17 -8.65
CA ASP A 124 18.17 -7.45 -8.20
C ASP A 124 17.99 -7.49 -6.68
N VAL A 125 18.73 -8.37 -5.99
CA VAL A 125 18.60 -8.61 -4.55
C VAL A 125 19.23 -7.49 -3.74
N ILE A 126 18.43 -6.84 -2.88
CA ILE A 126 18.87 -5.75 -2.00
C ILE A 126 18.99 -6.16 -0.53
N ASP A 127 18.43 -7.30 -0.14
CA ASP A 127 18.55 -7.85 1.20
C ASP A 127 18.28 -9.36 1.18
N VAL A 128 18.77 -10.07 2.19
CA VAL A 128 18.50 -11.50 2.37
C VAL A 128 18.24 -11.83 3.83
N ASP A 129 17.35 -12.78 4.06
CA ASP A 129 17.22 -13.47 5.33
C ASP A 129 17.60 -14.93 5.13
N LEU A 130 18.64 -15.36 5.85
CA LEU A 130 19.23 -16.70 5.78
C LEU A 130 18.95 -17.51 7.04
N GLU A 131 18.12 -17.02 7.97
CA GLU A 131 17.55 -17.84 9.04
C GLU A 131 16.89 -19.08 8.44
N PRO A 132 16.82 -20.22 9.19
CA PRO A 132 16.60 -21.53 8.59
C PRO A 132 15.51 -21.50 7.51
N PRO A 133 15.80 -22.04 6.31
CA PRO A 133 14.86 -21.92 5.20
C PRO A 133 13.51 -22.47 5.61
N VAL A 134 12.47 -21.73 5.25
CA VAL A 134 11.10 -22.16 5.52
C VAL A 134 10.77 -23.41 4.70
N ASP A 135 9.81 -24.20 5.19
CA ASP A 135 9.19 -25.23 4.36
C ASP A 135 8.27 -24.54 3.35
N MET A 136 8.77 -24.40 2.12
CA MET A 136 8.01 -23.75 1.04
C MET A 136 6.63 -24.33 0.87
N LYS A 137 6.45 -25.65 0.99
CA LYS A 137 5.13 -26.25 0.83
C LYS A 137 4.17 -25.75 1.90
N ALA A 138 4.60 -25.77 3.16
CA ALA A 138 3.78 -25.33 4.28
C ALA A 138 3.43 -23.83 4.18
N GLU A 139 4.38 -22.99 3.77
CA GLU A 139 4.13 -21.55 3.61
C GLU A 139 3.14 -21.25 2.49
N LEU A 140 3.25 -21.93 1.34
CA LEU A 140 2.32 -21.73 0.23
C LEU A 140 0.90 -22.22 0.57
N GLU A 141 0.78 -23.35 1.27
CA GLU A 141 -0.51 -23.84 1.79
C GLU A 141 -1.12 -22.85 2.80
N ALA A 142 -0.29 -22.24 3.67
CA ALA A 142 -0.74 -21.23 4.62
C ALA A 142 -1.20 -19.94 3.92
N MET A 143 -0.49 -19.47 2.89
CA MET A 143 -0.92 -18.32 2.08
C MET A 143 -2.27 -18.56 1.41
N GLU A 144 -2.45 -19.74 0.79
CA GLU A 144 -3.71 -20.11 0.16
C GLU A 144 -4.86 -20.13 1.18
N ALA A 145 -4.63 -20.69 2.37
CA ALA A 145 -5.62 -20.69 3.45
C ALA A 145 -6.00 -19.28 3.93
N MET A 146 -5.09 -18.30 3.80
CA MET A 146 -5.36 -16.88 4.07
C MET A 146 -6.03 -16.14 2.90
N GLY A 147 -6.33 -16.83 1.79
CA GLY A 147 -6.95 -16.25 0.60
C GLY A 147 -5.96 -15.65 -0.40
N PHE A 148 -4.67 -15.96 -0.27
CA PHE A 148 -3.61 -15.55 -1.20
C PHE A 148 -3.03 -16.78 -1.92
N PRO A 149 -3.78 -17.39 -2.86
CA PRO A 149 -3.27 -18.54 -3.59
C PRO A 149 -2.02 -18.15 -4.39
N VAL A 150 -1.16 -19.12 -4.64
CA VAL A 150 0.02 -18.91 -5.49
C VAL A 150 -0.44 -18.57 -6.90
N LEU A 151 0.06 -17.46 -7.43
CA LEU A 151 -0.26 -16.99 -8.77
C LEU A 151 0.95 -17.21 -9.68
N ASP A 152 0.69 -17.78 -10.85
CA ASP A 152 1.71 -17.86 -11.88
C ASP A 152 2.14 -16.47 -12.33
N ALA A 153 3.41 -16.36 -12.72
CA ALA A 153 4.01 -15.08 -13.10
C ALA A 153 3.23 -14.38 -14.22
N ASP A 154 2.67 -15.15 -15.16
CA ASP A 154 1.89 -14.61 -16.27
C ASP A 154 0.63 -13.86 -15.81
N VAL A 155 0.02 -14.25 -14.69
CA VAL A 155 -1.16 -13.56 -14.12
C VAL A 155 -0.78 -12.16 -13.67
N ALA A 156 0.32 -12.03 -12.94
CA ALA A 156 0.83 -10.75 -12.46
C ALA A 156 1.36 -9.85 -13.60
N LEU A 157 1.71 -10.42 -14.75
CA LEU A 157 2.25 -9.71 -15.91
C LEU A 157 1.20 -9.30 -16.96
N GLN A 158 -0.06 -9.71 -16.81
CA GLN A 158 -1.13 -9.30 -17.74
C GLN A 158 -1.27 -7.78 -17.80
N ALA A 159 -1.52 -7.22 -18.99
CA ALA A 159 -1.63 -5.78 -19.17
C ALA A 159 -2.67 -5.13 -18.22
N GLU A 160 -2.28 -4.06 -17.55
CA GLU A 160 -3.10 -3.31 -16.60
C GLU A 160 -3.94 -2.24 -17.31
N ASP A 161 -5.18 -2.05 -16.85
CA ASP A 161 -6.05 -0.97 -17.37
C ASP A 161 -5.74 0.33 -16.61
N PRO A 162 -5.19 1.37 -17.26
CA PRO A 162 -4.86 2.62 -16.58
C PRO A 162 -6.10 3.41 -16.12
N LYS A 163 -7.31 3.03 -16.57
CA LYS A 163 -8.56 3.76 -16.30
C LYS A 163 -9.42 3.11 -15.22
N ARG A 164 -9.07 1.91 -14.75
CA ARG A 164 -9.84 1.23 -13.71
C ARG A 164 -9.79 2.03 -12.40
N LEU A 165 -10.71 1.71 -11.49
CA LEU A 165 -10.63 2.24 -10.13
C LEU A 165 -9.44 1.61 -9.38
N PRO A 166 -8.86 2.32 -8.40
CA PRO A 166 -7.79 1.77 -7.56
C PRO A 166 -8.24 0.47 -6.90
N THR A 167 -7.34 -0.51 -6.80
CA THR A 167 -7.60 -1.72 -6.00
C THR A 167 -7.77 -1.34 -4.53
N LEU A 168 -8.90 -1.70 -3.94
CA LEU A 168 -9.26 -1.42 -2.55
C LEU A 168 -9.90 -2.67 -1.91
N SER A 169 -10.07 -2.64 -0.59
CA SER A 169 -10.89 -3.66 0.08
C SER A 169 -12.36 -3.55 -0.33
N ASP A 170 -13.09 -4.67 -0.25
CA ASP A 170 -14.54 -4.70 -0.57
C ASP A 170 -15.34 -3.71 0.28
N ALA A 171 -14.98 -3.55 1.55
CA ALA A 171 -15.64 -2.61 2.46
C ALA A 171 -15.44 -1.14 2.00
N GLN A 172 -14.22 -0.78 1.59
CA GLN A 172 -13.94 0.55 1.04
C GLN A 172 -14.71 0.80 -0.25
N PHE A 173 -14.74 -0.18 -1.15
CA PHE A 173 -15.54 -0.08 -2.37
C PHE A 173 -17.03 0.06 -2.09
N ALA A 174 -17.57 -0.72 -1.13
CA ALA A 174 -18.98 -0.68 -0.77
C ALA A 174 -19.39 0.72 -0.28
N ILE A 175 -18.60 1.32 0.62
CA ILE A 175 -18.85 2.67 1.15
C ILE A 175 -18.80 3.72 0.04
N CYS A 176 -17.74 3.74 -0.78
CA CYS A 176 -17.64 4.70 -1.88
C CYS A 176 -18.77 4.54 -2.90
N LYS A 177 -19.18 3.30 -3.20
CA LYS A 177 -20.29 3.00 -4.10
C LYS A 177 -21.63 3.47 -3.53
N GLU A 178 -21.90 3.19 -2.26
CA GLU A 178 -23.11 3.66 -1.57
C GLU A 178 -23.24 5.18 -1.64
N LYS A 179 -22.13 5.88 -1.37
CA LYS A 179 -22.05 7.35 -1.41
C LYS A 179 -21.88 7.93 -2.82
N LYS A 180 -21.79 7.07 -3.85
CA LYS A 180 -21.62 7.46 -5.26
C LYS A 180 -20.42 8.38 -5.50
N VAL A 181 -19.34 8.16 -4.74
CA VAL A 181 -18.10 8.91 -4.86
C VAL A 181 -17.00 8.06 -5.49
N LYS A 182 -16.05 8.73 -6.15
CA LYS A 182 -14.83 8.06 -6.61
C LYS A 182 -13.92 7.80 -5.42
N PRO A 183 -13.39 6.58 -5.26
CA PRO A 183 -12.48 6.26 -4.18
C PRO A 183 -11.19 7.07 -4.27
N GLN A 184 -10.78 7.70 -3.19
CA GLN A 184 -9.53 8.43 -3.07
C GLN A 184 -8.81 7.98 -1.80
N ARG A 185 -8.18 6.80 -1.80
CA ARG A 185 -7.38 6.42 -0.64
C ARG A 185 -6.19 7.39 -0.46
N PRO A 186 -5.84 7.79 0.76
CA PRO A 186 -4.58 8.49 0.99
C PRO A 186 -3.39 7.54 0.76
N TRP A 187 -2.23 8.11 0.46
CA TRP A 187 -0.97 7.36 0.47
C TRP A 187 -0.75 6.71 1.84
N ALA A 188 -0.30 5.45 1.86
CA ALA A 188 -0.20 4.65 3.08
C ALA A 188 0.69 5.26 4.17
N PHE A 189 1.72 6.02 3.78
CA PHE A 189 2.65 6.71 4.67
C PHE A 189 2.30 8.18 4.89
N ALA A 190 1.20 8.67 4.32
CA ALA A 190 0.68 9.99 4.67
C ALA A 190 0.20 9.98 6.13
N ARG A 191 0.15 11.17 6.73
CA ARG A 191 -0.16 11.37 8.14
C ARG A 191 -1.64 11.63 8.33
N ALA A 192 -2.17 11.11 9.44
CA ALA A 192 -3.50 11.40 9.95
C ALA A 192 -3.39 11.87 11.41
N LEU A 193 -4.33 12.71 11.82
CA LEU A 193 -4.42 13.19 13.20
C LEU A 193 -5.38 12.30 13.99
N VAL A 194 -4.95 11.75 15.14
CA VAL A 194 -5.72 10.79 15.91
C VAL A 194 -5.78 11.20 17.37
N GLY A 195 -6.97 11.27 17.95
CA GLY A 195 -7.15 11.50 19.38
C GLY A 195 -6.56 10.35 20.19
N GLY A 196 -5.75 10.64 21.21
CA GLY A 196 -5.02 9.63 22.00
C GLY A 196 -5.92 8.66 22.75
N SER A 197 -7.16 9.07 23.04
CA SER A 197 -8.21 8.22 23.63
C SER A 197 -8.87 7.27 22.63
N LEU A 198 -8.60 7.40 21.33
CA LEU A 198 -9.09 6.48 20.32
C LEU A 198 -8.31 5.17 20.39
N GLN A 199 -9.04 4.10 20.68
CA GLN A 199 -8.57 2.73 20.83
C GLN A 199 -9.61 1.79 20.18
N PRO A 200 -9.28 0.51 19.94
CA PRO A 200 -10.25 -0.48 19.51
C PRO A 200 -11.45 -0.52 20.46
N ASP A 201 -12.64 -0.73 19.90
CA ASP A 201 -13.93 -0.87 20.61
C ASP A 201 -14.38 0.33 21.47
N VAL A 202 -13.75 1.50 21.29
CA VAL A 202 -14.20 2.76 21.92
C VAL A 202 -15.16 3.49 20.99
N TRP A 203 -16.33 3.83 21.53
CA TRP A 203 -17.42 4.49 20.80
C TRP A 203 -17.85 5.80 21.46
N PRO A 204 -18.46 6.72 20.70
CA PRO A 204 -18.55 6.74 19.24
C PRO A 204 -17.19 7.07 18.60
N VAL A 205 -16.96 6.64 17.36
CA VAL A 205 -15.78 7.03 16.57
C VAL A 205 -16.21 8.11 15.58
N TYR A 206 -15.56 9.26 15.63
CA TYR A 206 -15.74 10.32 14.66
C TYR A 206 -14.55 10.32 13.70
N GLY A 207 -14.84 10.48 12.41
CA GLY A 207 -13.82 10.69 11.39
C GLY A 207 -14.23 11.84 10.47
N VAL A 208 -13.31 12.75 10.19
CA VAL A 208 -13.50 13.83 9.21
C VAL A 208 -12.30 13.85 8.28
N ARG A 209 -12.56 13.96 6.97
CA ARG A 209 -11.54 14.17 5.96
C ARG A 209 -11.62 15.58 5.41
N SER A 210 -10.75 16.45 5.89
CA SER A 210 -10.53 17.79 5.33
C SER A 210 -9.61 17.73 4.10
N GLN A 211 -9.38 18.89 3.48
CA GLN A 211 -8.40 19.00 2.40
C GLN A 211 -6.99 18.62 2.90
N PRO A 212 -6.25 17.77 2.15
CA PRO A 212 -4.87 17.42 2.49
C PRO A 212 -3.96 18.64 2.59
N ARG A 213 -2.92 18.56 3.42
CA ARG A 213 -1.87 19.57 3.53
C ARG A 213 -0.51 18.94 3.19
N PRO A 214 -0.09 18.99 1.91
CA PRO A 214 1.14 18.33 1.45
C PRO A 214 2.39 18.76 2.21
N ASP A 215 2.52 20.05 2.54
CA ASP A 215 3.67 20.60 3.28
C ASP A 215 3.86 19.97 4.69
N HIS A 216 2.78 19.43 5.26
CA HIS A 216 2.80 18.77 6.57
C HIS A 216 2.85 17.24 6.48
N GLY A 217 2.76 16.68 5.27
CA GLY A 217 2.58 15.25 5.07
C GLY A 217 1.17 14.77 5.45
N ASP A 218 0.20 15.66 5.64
CA ASP A 218 -1.13 15.37 6.21
C ASP A 218 -2.16 15.09 5.12
N CYS A 219 -2.82 13.92 5.20
CA CYS A 219 -3.83 13.49 4.25
C CYS A 219 -5.24 14.05 4.51
N GLY A 220 -5.40 14.87 5.54
CA GLY A 220 -6.64 15.54 5.92
C GLY A 220 -7.55 14.69 6.82
N TRP A 221 -7.22 13.42 7.06
CA TRP A 221 -7.97 12.58 7.97
C TRP A 221 -7.69 12.96 9.44
N THR A 222 -8.76 13.19 10.18
CA THR A 222 -8.74 13.30 11.64
C THR A 222 -9.74 12.34 12.26
N PHE A 223 -9.31 11.60 13.29
CA PHE A 223 -10.14 10.61 14.00
C PHE A 223 -10.15 10.86 15.51
N TRP A 224 -11.30 10.77 16.15
CA TRP A 224 -11.42 10.93 17.60
C TRP A 224 -12.65 10.25 18.19
N THR A 225 -12.80 10.34 19.51
CA THR A 225 -13.93 9.78 20.26
C THR A 225 -14.34 10.70 21.42
N GLY A 226 -15.45 10.39 22.08
CA GLY A 226 -15.99 11.15 23.21
C GLY A 226 -16.93 12.27 22.76
N ASP A 227 -16.42 13.50 22.69
CA ASP A 227 -17.22 14.67 22.31
C ASP A 227 -17.36 14.75 20.79
N SER A 228 -18.56 15.05 20.28
CA SER A 228 -18.79 15.24 18.84
C SER A 228 -18.08 16.47 18.28
N ASP A 229 -17.71 17.43 19.13
CA ASP A 229 -16.90 18.57 18.77
C ASP A 229 -15.41 18.27 19.03
N MET A 230 -14.63 18.25 17.95
CA MET A 230 -13.19 17.97 18.01
C MET A 230 -12.44 18.95 18.92
N SER A 231 -12.81 20.23 18.97
CA SER A 231 -12.16 21.23 19.82
C SER A 231 -12.42 20.97 21.30
N ARG A 232 -13.61 20.45 21.64
CA ARG A 232 -13.90 19.98 23.02
C ARG A 232 -13.21 18.67 23.33
N ALA A 233 -13.14 17.73 22.37
CA ALA A 233 -12.41 16.49 22.52
C ALA A 233 -10.90 16.73 22.78
N ALA A 234 -10.29 17.68 22.04
CA ALA A 234 -8.87 18.05 22.17
C ALA A 234 -8.50 18.64 23.54
N LYS A 235 -9.47 19.16 24.30
CA LYS A 235 -9.25 19.59 25.69
C LYS A 235 -9.19 18.42 26.67
N LYS A 236 -9.77 17.27 26.32
CA LYS A 236 -9.86 16.07 27.16
C LYS A 236 -8.78 15.05 26.81
N SER A 237 -8.33 15.01 25.57
CA SER A 237 -7.33 14.07 25.08
C SER A 237 -6.37 14.74 24.11
N LYS A 238 -5.08 14.41 24.20
CA LYS A 238 -4.08 14.89 23.24
C LYS A 238 -4.29 14.21 21.91
N PHE A 239 -4.06 14.94 20.82
CA PHE A 239 -4.02 14.35 19.49
C PHE A 239 -2.58 14.01 19.10
N GLU A 240 -2.43 12.92 18.37
CA GLU A 240 -1.18 12.34 17.91
C GLU A 240 -1.20 12.29 16.38
N ILE A 241 -0.01 12.39 15.78
CA ILE A 241 0.16 12.19 14.35
C ILE A 241 0.61 10.75 14.14
N ILE A 242 -0.14 10.00 13.33
CA ILE A 242 0.24 8.64 12.92
C ILE A 242 0.26 8.53 11.40
N GLU A 243 0.98 7.56 10.86
CA GLU A 243 0.84 7.18 9.45
C GLU A 243 -0.47 6.42 9.23
N VAL A 244 -1.11 6.62 8.08
CA VAL A 244 -2.40 5.99 7.73
C VAL A 244 -2.34 4.47 7.87
N GLN A 245 -1.24 3.83 7.45
CA GLN A 245 -1.07 2.38 7.59
C GLN A 245 -1.16 1.89 9.05
N GLY A 246 -0.82 2.74 10.02
CA GLY A 246 -0.91 2.42 11.45
C GLY A 246 -2.34 2.52 12.02
N LEU A 247 -3.30 3.09 11.27
CA LEU A 247 -4.66 3.30 11.76
C LEU A 247 -5.36 2.00 12.11
N GLY A 248 -5.13 0.93 11.35
CA GLY A 248 -5.79 -0.37 11.60
C GLY A 248 -5.52 -0.93 13.00
N ALA A 249 -4.34 -0.67 13.57
CA ALA A 249 -4.00 -1.07 14.94
C ALA A 249 -4.69 -0.20 16.00
N ARG A 250 -4.98 1.08 15.70
CA ARG A 250 -5.58 2.02 16.65
C ARG A 250 -7.11 2.06 16.57
N CYS A 251 -7.66 1.95 15.37
CA CYS A 251 -9.09 2.02 15.11
C CYS A 251 -9.43 1.22 13.83
N PRO A 252 -9.52 -0.12 13.91
CA PRO A 252 -9.83 -0.95 12.75
C PRO A 252 -11.17 -0.60 12.11
N ALA A 253 -12.15 -0.15 12.91
CA ALA A 253 -13.47 0.28 12.45
C ALA A 253 -13.43 1.46 11.47
N ALA A 254 -12.39 2.31 11.51
CA ALA A 254 -12.24 3.45 10.60
C ALA A 254 -11.63 3.09 9.23
N VAL A 255 -10.93 1.96 9.12
CA VAL A 255 -10.20 1.55 7.91
C VAL A 255 -11.10 1.46 6.66
N PRO A 256 -12.34 0.94 6.73
CA PRO A 256 -13.27 0.92 5.60
C PRO A 256 -13.57 2.31 5.01
N TYR A 257 -13.45 3.38 5.79
CA TYR A 257 -13.84 4.72 5.39
C TYR A 257 -12.69 5.53 4.75
N LEU A 258 -11.44 5.03 4.84
CA LEU A 258 -10.24 5.74 4.35
C LEU A 258 -10.28 6.11 2.87
N ALA A 259 -11.09 5.42 2.06
CA ALA A 259 -11.23 5.69 0.63
C ALA A 259 -12.20 6.85 0.31
N LEU A 260 -12.97 7.38 1.28
CA LEU A 260 -13.85 8.53 1.06
C LEU A 260 -13.02 9.78 0.74
N PRO A 261 -13.34 10.57 -0.30
CA PRO A 261 -12.56 11.75 -0.66
C PRO A 261 -12.65 12.88 0.39
N PRO A 262 -11.78 13.90 0.33
CA PRO A 262 -11.93 15.10 1.16
C PRO A 262 -13.34 15.71 1.05
N GLY A 263 -13.84 16.28 2.15
CA GLY A 263 -15.21 16.77 2.29
C GLY A 263 -16.20 15.73 2.82
N TRP A 264 -15.72 14.61 3.35
CA TRP A 264 -16.55 13.56 3.94
C TRP A 264 -16.26 13.36 5.41
N ALA A 265 -17.29 12.97 6.15
CA ALA A 265 -17.20 12.62 7.55
C ALA A 265 -18.06 11.41 7.88
N PHE A 266 -17.82 10.83 9.05
CA PHE A 266 -18.62 9.75 9.59
C PHE A 266 -18.67 9.76 11.11
N VAL A 267 -19.73 9.15 11.64
CA VAL A 267 -19.85 8.73 13.04
C VAL A 267 -20.14 7.24 13.07
N LEU A 268 -19.31 6.49 13.78
CA LEU A 268 -19.51 5.07 14.01
C LEU A 268 -19.93 4.84 15.46
N GLY A 269 -20.83 3.89 15.67
CA GLY A 269 -21.33 3.49 16.97
C GLY A 269 -21.24 1.98 17.15
N PRO A 270 -21.66 1.48 18.33
CA PRO A 270 -21.73 0.05 18.58
C PRO A 270 -22.70 -0.64 17.61
N ASP A 271 -22.62 -1.97 17.54
CA ASP A 271 -23.54 -2.83 16.78
C ASP A 271 -23.63 -2.51 15.28
N GLY A 272 -22.57 -1.96 14.70
CA GLY A 272 -22.47 -1.65 13.28
C GLY A 272 -23.19 -0.36 12.87
N TYR A 273 -23.59 0.50 13.81
CA TYR A 273 -24.10 1.82 13.49
C TYR A 273 -23.02 2.63 12.75
N ALA A 274 -23.40 3.18 11.58
CA ALA A 274 -22.58 4.09 10.82
C ALA A 274 -23.45 5.17 10.18
N ASP A 275 -23.12 6.42 10.46
CA ASP A 275 -23.62 7.58 9.73
C ASP A 275 -22.47 8.21 8.96
N VAL A 276 -22.67 8.47 7.67
CA VAL A 276 -21.62 8.91 6.74
C VAL A 276 -22.22 9.97 5.85
N TYR A 277 -21.64 11.17 5.91
CA TYR A 277 -22.22 12.39 5.37
C TYR A 277 -21.16 13.31 4.79
N GLU A 278 -21.59 14.23 3.92
CA GLU A 278 -20.76 15.30 3.39
C GLU A 278 -20.50 16.34 4.48
N ASN A 279 -19.23 16.69 4.68
CA ASN A 279 -18.79 17.69 5.64
C ASN A 279 -18.29 18.91 4.85
N GLU A 280 -19.18 19.89 4.71
CA GLU A 280 -18.93 21.20 4.09
C GLU A 280 -17.78 21.97 4.79
#